data_AF-A0A1F0UZN9-F1
#
_entry.id   AF-A0A1F0UZN9-F1
#
_cell.length_a   1.000
_cell.length_b   1.000
_cell.length_c   1.000
_cell.angle_alpha   90.00
_cell.angle_beta   90.00
_cell.angle_gamma   90.00
#
_symmetry.space_group_name_H-M   'P 1'
#
loop_
_entity.id
_entity.type
_entity.pdbx_description
1 polymer ?
#
loop_
_entity_poly.entity_id
_entity_poly.type
_entity_poly.pdbx_seq_one_letter_code
_entity_poly.pdbx_strand_id
1 'polypeptide(L)' 'MVTKYIGLLTKKNILNGIDNVSTDKAAAEVYTLEGVKLNKQVNELPKGIYIVNGKKMVVK' A
#
# COMPACT_ATOMS: atom_id res chain seq x y z
N MET A 1 4.61 -24.43 25.14
CA MET A 1 3.85 -23.17 25.20
C MET A 1 4.57 -22.14 24.32
N VAL A 2 4.36 -22.20 22.99
CA VAL A 2 5.10 -21.41 21.97
C VAL A 2 4.17 -20.37 21.37
N THR A 3 3.66 -19.46 22.20
CA THR A 3 2.70 -18.44 21.76
C THR A 3 3.16 -17.04 22.15
N LYS A 4 4.45 -16.75 22.01
CA LYS A 4 5.01 -15.43 22.33
C LYS A 4 6.02 -14.91 21.30
N TYR A 5 5.92 -15.35 20.05
CA TYR A 5 6.73 -14.83 18.93
C TYR A 5 5.91 -14.28 17.76
N ILE A 6 4.59 -14.13 17.91
CA ILE A 6 3.71 -13.56 16.86
C ILE A 6 3.27 -12.10 17.14
N GLY A 7 3.78 -11.47 18.21
CA GLY A 7 3.34 -10.13 18.65
C GLY A 7 4.30 -8.97 18.36
N LEU A 8 5.45 -9.20 17.70
CA LEU A 8 6.53 -8.21 17.54
C LEU A 8 6.62 -7.59 16.13
N LEU A 9 5.51 -7.59 15.39
CA LEU A 9 5.35 -6.79 14.17
C LEU A 9 4.39 -5.60 14.39
N THR A 10 4.22 -5.14 15.62
CA THR A 10 3.65 -3.80 15.82
C THR A 10 4.75 -2.79 15.57
N LYS A 11 4.61 -2.08 14.45
CA LYS A 11 5.48 -1.01 13.96
C LYS A 11 6.08 -0.21 15.11
N LYS A 12 7.37 -0.39 15.35
CA LYS A 12 8.15 0.56 16.14
C LYS A 12 8.18 1.87 15.34
N ASN A 13 7.29 2.78 15.68
CA ASN A 13 7.40 4.17 15.27
C ASN A 13 8.70 4.68 15.90
N ILE A 14 9.73 4.86 15.07
CA ILE A 14 11.03 5.35 15.49
C ILE A 14 10.81 6.84 15.76
N LEU A 15 10.79 7.22 17.04
CA LEU A 15 10.52 8.59 17.49
C LEU A 15 11.62 9.54 17.01
N ASN A 16 11.51 9.99 15.76
CA ASN A 16 12.28 11.09 15.18
C ASN A 16 11.32 12.27 15.00
N GLY A 17 10.80 12.83 16.09
CA GLY A 17 10.07 14.12 16.13
C GLY A 17 8.75 14.25 15.34
N ILE A 18 8.36 13.28 14.51
CA ILE A 18 7.14 13.32 13.70
C ILE A 18 6.42 11.98 13.86
N ASP A 19 5.41 11.95 14.72
CA ASP A 19 4.65 10.74 15.05
C ASP A 19 3.40 10.57 14.16
N ASN A 20 2.85 11.67 13.63
CA ASN A 20 1.57 11.67 12.90
C ASN A 20 1.64 12.55 11.63
N VAL A 21 2.39 12.09 10.62
CA VAL A 21 2.25 12.65 9.27
C VAL A 21 0.90 12.18 8.70
N SER A 22 -0.07 13.10 8.67
CA SER A 22 -1.34 12.91 7.99
C SER A 22 -1.18 13.40 6.56
N THR A 23 -1.23 12.49 5.60
CA THR A 23 -1.33 12.83 4.18
C THR A 23 -2.79 12.74 3.77
N ASP A 24 -3.31 13.77 3.11
CA ASP A 24 -4.62 13.70 2.46
C ASP A 24 -4.67 12.46 1.55
N LYS A 25 -5.70 11.63 1.74
CA LYS A 25 -5.94 10.47 0.89
C LYS A 25 -6.54 10.97 -0.42
N ALA A 26 -5.68 11.19 -1.42
CA ALA A 26 -6.14 11.33 -2.80
C ALA A 26 -6.86 10.04 -3.25
N ALA A 27 -7.83 10.18 -4.15
CA ALA A 27 -8.49 9.05 -4.79
C ALA A 27 -7.42 8.16 -5.45
N ALA A 28 -7.53 6.84 -5.27
CA ALA A 28 -6.50 5.93 -5.74
C ALA A 28 -6.45 5.92 -7.28
N GLU A 29 -5.36 6.41 -7.85
CA GLU A 29 -5.11 6.33 -9.29
C GLU A 29 -4.36 5.04 -9.62
N VAL A 30 -4.83 4.31 -10.64
CA VAL A 30 -4.28 3.03 -11.07
C VAL A 30 -3.67 3.18 -12.46
N TYR A 31 -2.47 2.66 -12.64
CA TYR A 31 -1.79 2.60 -13.94
C TYR A 31 -1.25 1.19 -14.23
N THR A 32 -1.11 0.85 -15.51
CA THR A 32 -0.31 -0.30 -15.95
C THR A 32 1.19 -0.02 -15.75
N LEU A 33 2.01 -1.06 -15.88
CA LEU A 33 3.47 -0.91 -15.91
C LEU A 33 3.97 -0.03 -17.07
N GLU A 34 3.20 0.01 -18.16
CA GLU A 34 3.44 0.86 -19.33
C GLU A 34 3.01 2.33 -19.11
N GLY A 35 2.48 2.68 -17.92
CA GLY A 35 2.06 4.04 -17.60
C GLY A 35 0.65 4.41 -18.09
N VAL A 36 -0.16 3.46 -18.54
CA VAL A 36 -1.54 3.71 -18.98
C VAL A 36 -2.48 3.81 -17.78
N LYS A 37 -3.23 4.92 -17.66
CA LYS A 37 -4.21 5.12 -16.59
C LYS A 37 -5.42 4.21 -16.77
N LEU A 38 -5.78 3.46 -15.74
CA LEU A 38 -7.01 2.67 -15.66
C LEU A 38 -8.06 3.43 -14.84
N ASN A 39 -9.27 3.56 -15.39
CA ASN A 39 -10.44 4.07 -14.67
C ASN A 39 -11.16 2.96 -13.89
N LYS A 40 -10.39 2.08 -13.22
CA LYS A 40 -10.91 0.97 -12.41
C LYS A 40 -10.34 1.04 -11.01
N GLN A 41 -11.13 0.62 -10.02
CA GLN A 41 -10.62 0.49 -8.67
C GLN A 41 -9.69 -0.72 -8.56
N VAL A 42 -8.78 -0.70 -7.58
CA VAL A 42 -7.83 -1.80 -7.34
C VAL A 42 -8.53 -3.15 -7.17
N ASN A 43 -9.74 -3.15 -6.60
CA ASN A 43 -10.54 -4.35 -6.36
C ASN A 43 -11.16 -4.96 -7.62
N GLU A 44 -11.18 -4.23 -8.74
CA GLU A 44 -11.76 -4.65 -10.02
C GLU A 44 -10.67 -5.08 -11.03
N LEU A 45 -9.40 -4.98 -10.63
CA LEU A 45 -8.27 -5.36 -11.46
C LEU A 45 -8.10 -6.87 -11.46
N PRO A 46 -7.83 -7.48 -12.62
CA PRO A 46 -7.38 -8.86 -12.67
C PRO A 46 -6.01 -9.00 -12.00
N LYS A 47 -5.59 -10.25 -11.76
CA LYS A 47 -4.30 -10.54 -11.16
C LYS A 47 -3.18 -10.01 -12.05
N GLY A 48 -2.22 -9.29 -11.47
CA GLY A 48 -1.16 -8.64 -12.23
C GLY A 48 -0.39 -7.61 -11.41
N ILE A 49 0.52 -6.90 -12.08
CA ILE A 49 1.33 -5.83 -11.47
C ILE A 49 0.81 -4.49 -11.95
N TYR A 50 0.54 -3.58 -11.02
CA TYR A 50 -0.02 -2.26 -11.28
C TYR A 50 0.70 -1.19 -10.47
N ILE A 51 0.56 0.05 -10.89
CA ILE A 51 1.01 1.22 -10.14
C ILE A 51 -0.22 1.86 -9.52
N VAL A 52 -0.32 1.85 -8.20
CA VAL A 52 -1.42 2.46 -7.45
C VAL A 52 -0.86 3.61 -6.62
N ASN A 53 -1.32 4.84 -6.86
CA ASN A 53 -0.80 6.04 -6.19
C ASN A 53 0.73 6.15 -6.22
N GLY A 54 1.34 5.89 -7.39
CA GLY A 54 2.79 5.94 -7.59
C GLY A 54 3.57 4.76 -6.99
N LYS A 55 2.91 3.75 -6.41
CA LYS A 55 3.55 2.55 -5.84
C LYS A 55 3.22 1.31 -6.66
N LYS A 56 4.23 0.51 -6.98
CA LYS A 56 4.04 -0.79 -7.63
C LYS A 56 3.39 -1.76 -6.63
N MET A 57 2.31 -2.41 -7.03
CA MET A 57 1.55 -3.38 -6.24
C MET A 57 1.21 -4.61 -7.09
N VAL A 58 1.22 -5.78 -6.46
CA VAL A 58 0.77 -7.04 -7.05
C VAL A 58 -0.67 -7.27 -6.62
N VAL A 59 -1.59 -7.30 -7.59
CA VAL A 59 -2.97 -7.73 -7.40
C VAL A 59 -3.01 -9.25 -7.54
N LYS A 60 -3.53 -9.92 -6.53
CA LYS A 60 -3.51 -11.38 -6.37
C LYS A 60 -4.87 -12.01 -6.60
#